data_AF-A0A1Y2SCL3-F1
#
_entry.id   AF-A0A1Y2SCL3-F1
#
_cell.length_a   1.000
_cell.length_b   1.000
_cell.length_c   1.000
_cell.angle_alpha   90.00
_cell.angle_beta   90.00
_cell.angle_gamma   90.00
#
_symmetry.space_group_name_H-M   'P 1'
#
loop_
_entity.id
_entity.type
_entity.pdbx_description
1 polymer ?
#
loop_
_entity_poly.entity_id
_entity_poly.type
_entity_poly.pdbx_seq_one_letter_code
_entity_poly.pdbx_strand_id
1 'polypeptide(L)'
;MDTPLEKYEILYTIKKGVAAFLLIAIQKATDEGFDITDCHIDICFKEDLIDGRKYYIVSFEPREVTPENAMEYEKLHDDFTIKIDANTKEVVAAHPSK
;
A
#
# COMPACT_ATOMS: atom_id res chain seq x y z
N MET A 1 -27.18 -2.40 37.14
CA MET A 1 -27.00 -2.99 35.80
C MET A 1 -25.79 -2.31 35.22
N ASP A 2 -24.68 -3.03 35.12
CA ASP A 2 -23.46 -2.48 34.52
C ASP A 2 -23.69 -2.37 33.02
N THR A 3 -23.70 -1.14 32.51
CA THR A 3 -23.71 -0.87 31.08
C THR A 3 -22.46 -1.52 30.49
N PRO A 4 -22.53 -2.27 29.37
CA PRO A 4 -21.34 -2.82 28.76
C PRO A 4 -20.39 -1.67 28.41
N LEU A 5 -19.23 -1.63 29.07
CA LEU A 5 -18.12 -0.79 28.65
C LEU A 5 -17.72 -1.27 27.26
N GLU A 6 -17.92 -0.42 26.25
CA GLU A 6 -17.57 -0.70 24.87
C GLU A 6 -16.12 -1.20 24.78
N LYS A 7 -15.90 -2.31 24.08
CA LYS A 7 -14.56 -2.83 23.80
C LYS A 7 -14.15 -2.37 22.41
N TYR A 8 -13.09 -1.59 22.34
CA TYR A 8 -12.47 -1.18 21.08
C TYR A 8 -11.23 -2.02 20.80
N GLU A 9 -11.06 -2.45 19.56
CA GLU A 9 -9.85 -3.09 19.06
C GLU A 9 -9.25 -2.21 17.95
N ILE A 10 -8.01 -1.79 18.14
CA ILE A 10 -7.26 -1.07 17.12
C ILE A 10 -6.60 -2.13 16.24
N LEU A 11 -7.11 -2.30 15.02
CA LEU A 11 -6.52 -3.24 14.07
C LEU A 11 -5.16 -2.72 13.57
N TYR A 12 -5.10 -1.44 13.15
CA TYR A 12 -3.88 -0.81 12.64
C TYR A 12 -3.84 0.70 12.93
N THR A 13 -2.63 1.26 13.08
CA THR A 13 -2.40 2.71 13.23
C THR A 13 -1.50 3.22 12.12
N ILE A 14 -1.97 4.22 11.36
CA ILE A 14 -1.22 4.84 10.27
C ILE A 14 -0.84 6.26 10.66
N LYS A 15 0.43 6.65 10.45
CA LYS A 15 0.89 8.02 10.68
C LYS A 15 0.17 8.97 9.72
N LYS A 16 -0.25 10.16 10.21
CA LYS A 16 -0.95 11.19 9.40
C LYS A 16 -0.26 11.49 8.06
N GLY A 17 1.07 11.59 8.05
CA GLY A 17 1.84 11.85 6.84
C GLY A 17 1.76 10.72 5.81
N VAL A 18 1.68 9.47 6.29
CA VAL A 18 1.60 8.26 5.45
C VAL A 18 0.21 8.10 4.84
N ALA A 19 -0.85 8.48 5.57
CA ALA A 19 -2.23 8.39 5.09
C ALA A 19 -2.47 9.14 3.77
N ALA A 20 -1.78 10.27 3.55
CA ALA A 20 -1.89 11.03 2.29
C ALA A 20 -1.40 10.22 1.08
N PHE A 21 -0.32 9.45 1.23
CA PHE A 21 0.22 8.61 0.16
C PHE A 21 -0.69 7.43 -0.14
N LEU A 22 -1.31 6.84 0.89
CA LEU A 22 -2.32 5.79 0.71
C LEU A 22 -3.52 6.30 -0.11
N LEU A 23 -4.03 7.49 0.18
CA LEU A 23 -5.15 8.08 -0.57
C LEU A 23 -4.79 8.34 -2.04
N ILE A 24 -3.59 8.85 -2.31
CA ILE A 24 -3.09 9.05 -3.69
C ILE A 24 -3.01 7.71 -4.43
N ALA A 25 -2.49 6.68 -3.77
CA ALA A 25 -2.39 5.33 -4.33
C ALA A 25 -3.77 4.73 -4.65
N ILE A 26 -4.73 4.82 -3.72
CA ILE A 26 -6.11 4.34 -3.91
C ILE A 26 -6.76 5.02 -5.12
N GLN A 27 -6.65 6.35 -5.20
CA GLN A 27 -7.23 7.09 -6.31
C GLN A 27 -6.61 6.64 -7.63
N LYS A 28 -5.28 6.50 -7.68
CA LYS A 28 -4.58 6.09 -8.90
C LYS A 28 -4.93 4.65 -9.32
N ALA A 29 -5.07 3.71 -8.38
CA ALA A 29 -5.52 2.36 -8.69
C ALA A 29 -6.96 2.35 -9.25
N THR A 30 -7.86 3.15 -8.64
CA THR A 30 -9.26 3.29 -9.09
C THR A 30 -9.34 3.90 -10.49
N ASP A 31 -8.55 4.95 -10.75
CA ASP A 31 -8.49 5.61 -12.07
C ASP A 31 -8.01 4.65 -13.19
N GLU A 32 -7.18 3.67 -12.83
CA GLU A 32 -6.68 2.62 -13.74
C GLU A 32 -7.60 1.38 -13.79
N GLY A 33 -8.72 1.40 -13.06
CA GLY A 33 -9.71 0.31 -13.05
C GLY A 33 -9.29 -0.93 -12.26
N PHE A 34 -8.31 -0.82 -11.37
CA PHE A 34 -7.90 -1.91 -10.49
C PHE A 34 -8.81 -2.00 -9.26
N ASP A 35 -9.34 -3.19 -8.97
CA ASP A 35 -10.19 -3.42 -7.79
C ASP A 35 -9.32 -3.69 -6.56
N ILE A 36 -9.39 -2.78 -5.58
CA ILE A 36 -8.60 -2.83 -4.34
C ILE A 36 -9.40 -3.37 -3.14
N THR A 37 -10.66 -3.76 -3.33
CA THR A 37 -11.63 -3.98 -2.24
C THR A 37 -11.14 -5.01 -1.21
N ASP A 38 -10.53 -6.10 -1.69
CA ASP A 38 -10.05 -7.22 -0.87
C ASP A 38 -8.51 -7.33 -0.86
N CYS A 39 -7.81 -6.22 -1.16
CA CYS A 39 -6.36 -6.22 -1.17
C CYS A 39 -5.75 -6.07 0.23
N HIS A 40 -4.72 -6.85 0.51
CA HIS A 40 -3.67 -6.52 1.45
C HIS A 40 -2.91 -5.28 0.95
N ILE A 41 -2.58 -4.37 1.87
CA ILE A 41 -1.96 -3.10 1.53
C ILE A 41 -0.62 -3.01 2.25
N ASP A 42 0.47 -3.00 1.49
CA ASP A 42 1.80 -2.67 2.00
C ASP A 42 2.15 -1.22 1.70
N ILE A 43 2.81 -0.55 2.65
CA ILE A 43 3.31 0.82 2.50
C ILE A 43 4.77 0.88 2.92
N CYS A 44 5.65 0.90 1.93
CA CYS A 44 7.09 0.95 2.12
C CYS A 44 7.65 2.37 1.88
N PHE A 45 8.59 2.79 2.73
CA PHE A 45 9.40 3.98 2.50
C PHE A 45 10.78 3.58 1.97
N LYS A 46 11.17 4.12 0.82
CA LYS A 46 12.43 3.83 0.15
C LYS A 46 13.21 5.11 -0.12
N GLU A 47 14.50 5.11 0.19
CA GLU A 47 15.45 6.14 -0.24
C GLU A 47 16.36 5.54 -1.32
N ASP A 48 16.45 6.19 -2.47
CA ASP A 48 17.39 5.84 -3.53
C ASP A 48 18.77 6.37 -3.14
N LEU A 49 19.75 5.46 -3.02
CA LEU A 49 21.09 5.80 -2.55
C LEU A 49 21.93 6.52 -3.62
N ILE A 50 21.51 6.49 -4.88
CA ILE A 50 22.25 7.13 -5.98
C ILE A 50 21.98 8.64 -5.99
N ASP A 51 20.71 9.04 -5.89
CA ASP A 51 20.28 10.44 -6.03
C ASP A 51 19.61 11.01 -4.78
N GLY A 52 19.48 10.22 -3.70
CA GLY A 52 18.88 10.62 -2.43
C GLY A 52 17.36 10.82 -2.48
N ARG A 53 16.71 10.49 -3.60
CA ARG A 53 15.25 10.67 -3.72
C ARG A 53 14.52 9.67 -2.84
N LYS A 54 13.45 10.17 -2.23
CA LYS A 54 12.65 9.43 -1.25
C LYS A 54 11.29 9.14 -1.84
N TYR A 55 10.83 7.91 -1.66
CA TYR A 55 9.61 7.42 -2.25
C TYR A 55 8.78 6.67 -1.23
N TYR A 56 7.47 6.82 -1.33
CA TYR A 56 6.52 5.86 -0.79
C TYR A 56 6.13 4.88 -1.90
N ILE A 57 6.18 3.60 -1.59
CA ILE A 57 5.70 2.53 -2.45
C ILE A 57 4.47 1.94 -1.77
N VAL A 58 3.32 2.00 -2.44
CA VAL A 58 2.07 1.42 -1.96
C VAL A 58 1.72 0.27 -2.88
N SER A 59 1.57 -0.92 -2.32
CA SER A 59 1.23 -2.14 -3.04
C SER A 59 -0.15 -2.61 -2.63
N PHE A 60 -0.99 -2.92 -3.61
CA PHE A 60 -2.28 -3.58 -3.43
C PHE A 60 -2.15 -5.03 -3.88
N GLU A 61 -2.10 -5.94 -2.92
CA GLU A 61 -1.89 -7.37 -3.11
C GLU A 61 -3.19 -8.11 -2.84
N PRO A 62 -3.73 -8.95 -3.73
CA PRO A 62 -5.02 -9.62 -3.51
C PRO A 62 -5.02 -10.66 -2.36
N ARG A 63 -3.87 -10.90 -1.76
CA ARG A 63 -3.68 -11.74 -0.57
C ARG A 63 -2.41 -11.31 0.16
N GLU A 64 -2.35 -11.59 1.46
CA GLU A 64 -1.13 -11.36 2.24
C GLU A 64 0.02 -12.25 1.76
N VAL A 65 1.13 -11.65 1.36
CA VAL A 65 2.35 -12.38 1.02
C VAL A 65 3.12 -12.71 2.29
N THR A 66 3.31 -14.01 2.52
CA THR A 66 4.10 -14.53 3.62
C THR A 66 5.32 -15.26 3.08
N PRO A 67 6.39 -15.47 3.89
CA PRO A 67 7.55 -16.25 3.44
C PRO A 67 7.18 -17.64 2.88
N GLU A 68 6.10 -18.24 3.36
CA GLU A 68 5.62 -19.55 2.94
C GLU A 68 4.95 -19.55 1.55
N ASN A 69 4.34 -18.44 1.13
CA ASN A 69 3.60 -18.34 -0.14
C ASN A 69 4.30 -17.46 -1.21
N ALA A 70 5.41 -16.81 -0.86
CA ALA A 70 6.13 -15.87 -1.72
C ALA A 70 6.49 -16.44 -3.11
N MET A 71 6.91 -17.71 -3.19
CA MET A 71 7.27 -18.36 -4.47
C MET A 71 6.08 -18.60 -5.40
N GLU A 72 4.87 -18.77 -4.86
CA GLU A 72 3.65 -18.90 -5.65
C GLU A 72 3.10 -17.54 -6.06
N TYR A 73 3.36 -16.52 -5.23
CA TYR A 73 2.97 -15.14 -5.49
C TYR A 73 3.71 -14.52 -6.69
N GLU A 74 5.01 -14.81 -6.83
CA GLU A 74 5.83 -14.39 -7.99
C GLU A 74 5.26 -14.81 -9.36
N LYS A 75 4.28 -15.72 -9.40
CA LYS A 75 3.68 -16.21 -10.66
C LYS A 75 2.36 -15.56 -11.01
N LEU A 76 1.71 -14.86 -10.08
CA LEU A 76 0.30 -14.45 -10.22
C LEU A 76 0.11 -12.99 -10.64
N HIS A 77 1.12 -12.12 -10.47
CA HIS A 77 1.19 -10.75 -11.05
C HIS A 77 -0.14 -9.98 -11.08
N ASP A 78 -0.96 -10.17 -10.05
CA ASP A 78 -2.30 -9.63 -9.91
C ASP A 78 -2.34 -8.45 -8.94
N ASP A 79 -1.16 -7.93 -8.59
CA ASP A 79 -0.96 -6.82 -7.69
C ASP A 79 -0.73 -5.50 -8.42
N PHE A 80 -1.04 -4.41 -7.75
CA PHE A 80 -0.88 -3.07 -8.29
C PHE A 80 0.03 -2.24 -7.39
N THR A 81 1.20 -1.87 -7.91
CA THR A 81 2.22 -1.15 -7.15
C THR A 81 2.37 0.28 -7.66
N ILE A 82 2.35 1.23 -6.73
CA ILE A 82 2.42 2.67 -7.02
C ILE A 82 3.59 3.28 -6.26
N LYS A 83 4.46 3.96 -6.99
CA LYS A 83 5.60 4.70 -6.45
C LYS A 83 5.31 6.19 -6.48
N ILE A 84 5.39 6.84 -5.33
CA ILE A 84 5.06 8.27 -5.12
C ILE A 84 6.29 8.97 -4.55
N ASP A 85 6.66 10.13 -5.10
CA ASP A 85 7.74 10.96 -4.54
C ASP A 85 7.32 11.51 -3.16
N ALA A 86 8.17 11.33 -2.15
CA ALA A 86 7.84 11.70 -0.77
C ALA A 86 7.74 13.22 -0.54
N ASN A 87 8.36 14.04 -1.40
CA ASN A 87 8.35 15.48 -1.28
C ASN A 87 7.24 16.10 -2.12
N THR A 88 7.17 15.76 -3.42
CA THR A 88 6.21 16.36 -4.35
C THR A 88 4.84 15.70 -4.29
N LYS A 89 4.77 14.46 -3.78
CA LYS A 89 3.57 13.61 -3.78
C LYS A 89 3.07 13.23 -5.17
N GLU A 90 3.90 13.39 -6.18
CA GLU A 90 3.59 12.99 -7.55
C GLU A 90 3.79 11.49 -7.72
N VAL A 91 2.90 10.86 -8.50
CA VAL A 91 3.04 9.46 -8.90
C VAL A 91 4.17 9.37 -9.93
N VAL A 92 5.25 8.68 -9.56
CA VAL A 92 6.45 8.50 -10.40
C VAL A 92 6.32 7.24 -11.26
N ALA A 93 5.64 6.22 -10.74
CA ALA A 93 5.32 4.99 -11.47
C ALA A 93 4.05 4.36 -10.91
N ALA A 94 3.27 3.71 -11.76
CA ALA A 94 2.10 2.93 -11.39
C ALA A 94 1.97 1.77 -12.38
N HIS A 95 2.25 0.56 -11.94
CA HIS A 95 2.26 -0.63 -12.79
C HIS A 95 1.66 -1.81 -12.04
N PRO A 96 0.94 -2.72 -12.73
CA PRO A 96 0.80 -4.08 -12.22
C PRO A 96 2.21 -4.67 -12.06
N SER A 97 2.51 -5.39 -10.97
CA SER A 97 3.88 -5.88 -10.80
C SER A 97 4.22 -6.88 -11.91
N LYS A 98 5.32 -6.64 -12.60
CA LYS A 98 5.80 -7.43 -13.74
C LYS A 98 6.64 -8.62 -13.33
#